data_AF-A0A537GTI9-F1
#
_entry.id   AF-A0A537GTI9-F1
#
_cell.length_a   1.000
_cell.length_b   1.000
_cell.length_c   1.000
_cell.angle_alpha   90.00
_cell.angle_beta   90.00
_cell.angle_gamma   90.00
#
_symmetry.space_group_name_H-M   'P 1'
#
loop_
_entity.id
_entity.type
_entity.pdbx_description
1 polymer ?
#
loop_
_entity_poly.entity_id
_entity_poly.type
_entity_poly.pdbx_seq_one_letter_code
_entity_poly.pdbx_strand_id
1 'polypeptide(L)' 'MVQEHWRELLRRSLLTLQTLVSPDLGGIIAAPTLEPDYRYVWSRDGTYVAYALDRCGYNHDAAAFYQ' A
#
# COMPACT_ATOMS: atom_id res chain seq x y z
N MET A 1 -18.25 17.42 0.33
CA MET A 1 -18.72 16.06 0.00
C MET A 1 -17.79 15.51 -1.08
N VAL A 2 -17.14 14.37 -0.87
CA VAL A 2 -16.31 13.73 -1.93
C VAL A 2 -17.25 13.26 -3.05
N GLN A 3 -16.89 13.48 -4.32
CA GLN A 3 -17.70 13.03 -5.45
C GLN A 3 -17.61 11.51 -5.60
N GLU A 4 -18.66 10.84 -6.11
CA GLU A 4 -18.68 9.36 -6.22
C GLU A 4 -17.52 8.78 -7.02
N HIS A 5 -17.09 9.45 -8.10
CA HIS A 5 -15.96 8.99 -8.90
C HIS A 5 -14.66 8.88 -8.08
N TRP A 6 -14.42 9.81 -7.16
CA TRP A 6 -13.26 9.77 -6.28
C TRP A 6 -13.36 8.68 -5.22
N ARG A 7 -14.57 8.33 -4.77
CA ARG A 7 -14.77 7.19 -3.86
C ARG A 7 -14.38 5.87 -4.52
N GLU A 8 -14.80 5.64 -5.76
CA GLU A 8 -14.45 4.41 -6.46
C GLU A 8 -12.95 4.34 -6.80
N LEU A 9 -12.34 5.46 -7.21
CA LEU A 9 -10.90 5.54 -7.41
C LEU A 9 -10.14 5.22 -6.11
N LEU A 10 -10.53 5.84 -4.99
CA LEU A 10 -9.92 5.57 -3.68
C LEU A 10 -10.03 4.09 -3.31
N ARG A 11 -11.22 3.49 -3.47
CA ARG A 11 -11.45 2.07 -3.15
C ARG A 11 -10.54 1.15 -3.96
N ARG A 12 -10.43 1.40 -5.28
CA ARG A 12 -9.54 0.61 -6.16
C ARG A 12 -8.08 0.80 -5.80
N SER A 13 -7.65 2.02 -5.54
CA SER A 13 -6.28 2.31 -5.11
C SER A 13 -5.95 1.57 -3.82
N LEU A 14 -6.83 1.59 -2.82
CA LEU A 14 -6.61 0.89 -1.55
C LEU A 14 -6.51 -0.62 -1.74
N LEU A 15 -7.37 -1.21 -2.56
CA LEU A 15 -7.27 -2.64 -2.92
C LEU A 15 -5.93 -2.96 -3.57
N THR A 16 -5.49 -2.15 -4.54
CA THR A 16 -4.18 -2.32 -5.19
C THR A 16 -3.03 -2.18 -4.20
N LEU A 17 -3.09 -1.22 -3.28
CA LEU A 17 -2.04 -1.01 -2.29
C LEU A 17 -1.93 -2.17 -1.29
N GLN A 18 -3.07 -2.71 -0.85
CA GLN A 18 -3.07 -3.88 0.05
C GLN A 18 -2.46 -5.13 -0.60
N THR A 19 -2.58 -5.33 -1.92
CA THR A 19 -1.95 -6.49 -2.58
C THR A 19 -0.43 -6.41 -2.65
N LEU A 20 0.17 -5.26 -2.32
CA LEU A 20 1.63 -5.09 -2.24
C LEU A 20 2.20 -5.43 -0.86
N VAL A 21 1.35 -5.62 0.15
CA VAL A 21 1.74 -5.89 1.53
C VAL A 21 2.03 -7.38 1.71
N SER A 22 3.20 -7.72 2.24
CA SER A 22 3.52 -9.07 2.67
C SER A 22 2.72 -9.40 3.94
N PRO A 23 1.88 -10.45 3.95
CA PRO A 23 1.10 -10.82 5.12
C PRO A 23 1.95 -11.36 6.27
N ASP A 24 3.13 -11.93 5.96
CA ASP A 24 3.99 -12.57 6.95
C ASP A 24 5.06 -11.63 7.51
N LEU A 25 5.57 -10.71 6.67
CA LEU A 25 6.72 -9.87 7.00
C LEU A 25 6.38 -8.38 7.15
N GLY A 26 5.16 -7.94 6.79
CA GLY A 26 4.79 -6.52 6.81
C GLY A 26 5.46 -5.65 5.74
N GLY A 27 6.45 -6.18 5.02
CA GLY A 27 7.13 -5.48 3.94
C GLY A 27 6.19 -5.12 2.79
N ILE A 28 6.34 -3.91 2.25
CA ILE A 28 5.53 -3.40 1.14
C ILE A 28 6.44 -3.25 -0.10
N ILE A 29 6.17 -4.03 -1.14
CA ILE A 29 6.96 -3.98 -2.37
C ILE A 29 6.63 -2.72 -3.18
N ALA A 30 7.58 -2.20 -3.97
CA ALA A 30 7.34 -1.02 -4.79
C ALA A 30 6.34 -1.29 -5.93
N ALA A 31 6.49 -2.43 -6.65
CA ALA A 31 5.52 -2.89 -7.64
C ALA A 31 5.69 -4.39 -7.95
N PRO A 32 4.64 -5.09 -8.42
CA PRO A 32 4.71 -6.50 -8.80
C PRO A 32 5.22 -6.67 -10.25
N THR A 33 6.30 -5.97 -10.63
CA THR A 33 6.88 -6.00 -11.99
C THR A 33 8.26 -6.67 -12.00
N LEU A 34 8.57 -7.40 -13.08
CA LEU A 34 9.82 -8.13 -13.25
C LEU A 34 10.89 -7.35 -14.04
N GLU A 35 10.50 -6.49 -14.98
CA GLU A 35 11.44 -5.72 -15.82
C GLU A 35 10.97 -4.26 -16.00
N PRO A 36 11.61 -3.27 -15.33
CA PRO A 36 12.60 -3.46 -14.27
C PRO A 36 12.00 -4.15 -13.03
N ASP A 37 12.85 -4.85 -12.26
CA ASP A 37 12.43 -5.56 -11.05
C ASP A 37 12.16 -4.58 -9.90
N TYR A 38 10.89 -4.41 -9.54
CA TYR A 38 10.45 -3.53 -8.45
C TYR A 38 9.83 -4.30 -7.26
N ARG A 39 10.02 -5.63 -7.21
CA ARG A 39 9.42 -6.47 -6.16
C ARG A 39 10.14 -6.40 -4.80
N TYR A 40 11.12 -5.50 -4.64
CA TYR A 40 11.76 -5.27 -3.35
C TYR A 40 11.08 -4.15 -2.58
N VAL A 41 11.42 -4.07 -1.29
CA VAL A 41 10.91 -3.04 -0.38
C VAL A 41 11.84 -1.83 -0.43
N TRP A 42 11.30 -0.69 -0.85
CA TRP A 42 11.97 0.61 -0.73
C TRP A 42 11.30 1.42 0.35
N SER A 43 12.09 1.97 1.29
CA SER A 43 11.56 2.73 2.42
C SER A 43 10.67 3.90 1.97
N ARG A 44 11.05 4.62 0.91
CA ARG A 44 10.25 5.72 0.35
C ARG A 44 8.86 5.24 -0.07
N ASP A 45 8.80 4.25 -0.95
CA ASP A 45 7.58 3.75 -1.56
C ASP A 45 6.68 3.11 -0.49
N GLY A 46 7.22 2.19 0.31
CA GLY A 46 6.50 1.53 1.40
C GLY A 46 5.97 2.50 2.46
N THR A 47 6.73 3.56 2.81
CA THR A 47 6.28 4.55 3.81
C THR A 47 5.04 5.30 3.33
N TYR A 48 4.97 5.71 2.05
CA TYR A 48 3.79 6.40 1.54
C TYR A 48 2.59 5.47 1.43
N VAL A 49 2.79 4.20 1.11
CA VAL A 49 1.72 3.20 1.11
C VAL A 49 1.21 2.94 2.52
N ALA A 50 2.10 2.68 3.48
CA ALA A 50 1.75 2.47 4.89
C ALA A 50 1.01 3.68 5.46
N TYR A 51 1.44 4.91 5.14
CA TYR A 51 0.72 6.12 5.52
C TYR A 51 -0.68 6.17 4.91
N ALA A 52 -0.85 5.88 3.61
CA ALA A 52 -2.16 5.86 2.98
C ALA A 52 -3.11 4.81 3.62
N LEU A 53 -2.59 3.61 3.90
CA LEU A 53 -3.30 2.54 4.58
C LEU A 53 -3.74 2.97 6.00
N ASP A 54 -2.84 3.56 6.77
CA ASP A 54 -3.12 4.07 8.12
C ASP A 54 -4.23 5.13 8.11
N ARG A 55 -4.14 6.11 7.20
CA ARG A 55 -5.15 7.17 7.02
C ARG A 55 -6.52 6.63 6.60
N CYS A 56 -6.56 5.45 5.99
CA CYS A 56 -7.79 4.79 5.54
C CYS A 56 -8.27 3.67 6.47
N GLY A 57 -7.66 3.49 7.64
CA GLY A 57 -8.12 2.55 8.68
C GLY A 57 -7.52 1.15 8.60
N TYR A 58 -6.53 0.92 7.73
CA TYR A 58 -5.80 -0.34 7.62
C TYR A 58 -4.58 -0.33 8.55
N ASN A 59 -4.81 -0.06 9.83
CA ASN A 59 -3.75 0.24 10.80
C ASN A 59 -2.85 -0.97 11.08
N HIS A 60 -3.35 -2.20 10.94
CA HIS A 60 -2.56 -3.43 11.09
C HIS A 60 -1.44 -3.51 10.04
N ASP A 61 -1.80 -3.38 8.76
CA ASP A 61 -0.87 -3.48 7.65
C ASP A 61 0.16 -2.33 7.70
N ALA A 62 -0.29 -1.13 8.05
CA ALA A 62 0.60 0.01 8.23
C ALA A 62 1.57 -0.19 9.41
N ALA A 63 1.08 -0.67 10.56
CA ALA A 63 1.93 -0.91 11.73
C ALA A 63 2.96 -2.00 11.48
N ALA A 64 2.59 -3.08 10.77
CA ALA A 64 3.50 -4.16 10.41
C ALA A 64 4.68 -3.68 9.56
N PHE A 65 4.49 -2.68 8.70
CA PHE A 65 5.58 -2.11 7.90
C PHE A 65 6.61 -1.30 8.73
N TYR A 66 6.21 -0.73 9.86
CA TYR A 66 7.09 0.10 10.70
C TYR A 66 7.95 -0.67 11.69
N GLN A 67 7.76 -2.00 11.79
CA GLN A 67 8.48 -2.90 12.70
C GLN A 67 9.76 -3.44 12.05
#